data_AF-A0A968R3K0-F1
#
_entry.id   AF-A0A968R3K0-F1
#
_cell.length_a   1.000
_cell.length_b   1.000
_cell.length_c   1.000
_cell.angle_alpha   90.00
_cell.angle_beta   90.00
_cell.angle_gamma   90.00
#
_symmetry.space_group_name_H-M   'P 1'
#
loop_
_entity.id
_entity.type
_entity.pdbx_description
1 polymer ?
#
loop_
_entity_poly.entity_id
_entity_poly.type
_entity_poly.pdbx_seq_one_letter_code
_entity_poly.pdbx_strand_id
1 'polypeptide(L)'
;MAQTPKGFENYVKQQLKRLDELELPDERWQFFALLAVAKGVLQKQDVKAITGMRDRSLRQLHQCWQVTRWMRISEDKLYAFAHPLLGTTFATQLGDDAEDALHNLINYCSQWQERHSGYALRHYAEHLRDIKQWNQLYELARNEDFSIAQLEHLPEQPDLPVKTVQTALLAAAEEDKPGEMAEFLLVHARRLLQTTAQDSPLEALRKGSLERAWKLADLYEIERCVLWYLLLAWELKDTGKLEESRETLKRLQHKELPRLSTHPAIDWQSEYAAYLLANLFDVSEDVCTVLQQKLLENLYRNILCRDLTDRGNFAAAIKTVSGIRSNLEQVLALINIAKTQVQKGNGEVTASFV
;
A
#
# COMPACT_ATOMS: atom_id res chain seq x y z
N MET A 1 10.81 43.25 13.77
CA MET A 1 10.92 41.78 13.95
C MET A 1 9.53 41.23 14.11
N ALA A 2 9.01 40.51 13.11
CA ALA A 2 7.65 39.98 13.17
C ALA A 2 7.59 38.87 14.24
N GLN A 3 6.70 39.01 15.23
CA GLN A 3 6.41 37.96 16.20
C GLN A 3 5.98 36.69 15.46
N THR A 4 6.63 35.56 15.74
CA THR A 4 6.20 34.26 15.22
C THR A 4 4.78 34.01 15.72
N PRO A 5 3.78 33.80 14.83
CA PRO A 5 2.43 33.47 15.25
C PRO A 5 2.45 32.24 16.17
N LYS A 6 1.78 32.34 17.32
CA LYS A 6 1.59 31.18 18.21
C LYS A 6 0.56 30.27 17.58
N GLY A 7 1.01 29.11 17.07
CA GLY A 7 0.14 28.08 16.47
C GLY A 7 0.14 28.07 14.95
N PHE A 8 0.04 26.86 14.37
CA PHE A 8 0.10 26.62 12.93
C PHE A 8 -1.05 27.27 12.16
N GLU A 9 -2.27 27.25 12.69
CA GLU A 9 -3.43 27.91 12.07
C GLU A 9 -3.25 29.44 11.98
N ASN A 10 -2.76 30.05 13.06
CA ASN A 10 -2.45 31.48 13.08
C ASN A 10 -1.33 31.84 12.09
N TYR A 11 -0.37 30.94 11.91
CA TYR A 11 0.65 31.07 10.87
C TYR A 11 0.03 31.09 9.48
N VAL A 12 -0.81 30.10 9.15
CA VAL A 12 -1.50 30.01 7.85
C VAL A 12 -2.37 31.25 7.60
N LYS A 13 -3.15 31.68 8.59
CA LYS A 13 -3.97 32.89 8.49
C LYS A 13 -3.15 34.15 8.20
N GLN A 14 -1.98 34.30 8.81
CA GLN A 14 -1.07 35.41 8.50
C GLN A 14 -0.46 35.29 7.11
N GLN A 15 -0.16 34.08 6.63
CA GLN A 15 0.33 33.90 5.27
C GLN A 15 -0.74 34.20 4.23
N LEU A 16 -2.00 33.83 4.48
CA LEU A 16 -3.11 34.10 3.57
C LEU A 16 -3.34 35.61 3.41
N LYS A 17 -3.35 36.38 4.51
CA LYS A 17 -3.41 37.86 4.44
C LYS A 17 -2.31 38.48 3.57
N ARG A 18 -1.10 37.91 3.61
CA ARG A 18 0.01 38.37 2.75
C ARG A 18 -0.17 37.97 1.29
N LEU A 19 -0.91 36.90 1.00
CA LEU A 19 -1.25 36.51 -0.36
C LEU A 19 -2.35 37.42 -0.92
N ASP A 20 -3.33 37.81 -0.10
CA ASP A 20 -4.39 38.77 -0.49
C ASP A 20 -3.81 40.12 -0.94
N GLU A 21 -2.72 40.55 -0.31
CA GLU A 21 -1.99 41.78 -0.66
C GLU A 21 -1.25 41.71 -2.02
N LEU A 22 -1.12 40.54 -2.66
CA LEU A 22 -0.32 40.35 -3.87
C LEU A 22 -1.09 40.55 -5.20
N GLU A 23 -2.38 40.91 -5.15
CA GLU A 23 -3.25 41.09 -6.34
C GLU A 23 -3.04 39.98 -7.39
N LEU A 24 -3.11 38.72 -6.95
CA LEU A 24 -2.91 37.58 -7.83
C LEU A 24 -4.08 37.46 -8.83
N PRO A 25 -3.82 37.09 -10.10
CA PRO A 25 -4.90 36.77 -11.04
C PRO A 25 -5.79 35.63 -10.52
N ASP A 26 -7.09 35.71 -10.79
CA ASP A 26 -8.11 34.73 -10.35
C ASP A 26 -7.73 33.28 -10.66
N GLU A 27 -7.19 33.00 -11.85
CA GLU A 27 -6.72 31.65 -12.24
C GLU A 27 -5.70 31.06 -11.24
N ARG A 28 -4.86 31.91 -10.63
CA ARG A 28 -3.85 31.47 -9.65
C ARG A 28 -4.46 31.25 -8.27
N TRP A 29 -5.46 32.03 -7.91
CA TRP A 29 -6.25 31.81 -6.70
C TRP A 29 -7.04 30.52 -6.78
N GLN A 30 -7.73 30.29 -7.90
CA GLN A 30 -8.43 29.04 -8.19
C GLN A 30 -7.48 27.84 -8.16
N PHE A 31 -6.28 27.97 -8.73
CA PHE A 31 -5.26 26.94 -8.64
C PHE A 31 -4.81 26.66 -7.21
N PHE A 32 -4.59 27.70 -6.40
CA PHE A 32 -4.22 27.56 -4.99
C PHE A 32 -5.34 26.86 -4.19
N ALA A 33 -6.58 27.34 -4.33
CA ALA A 33 -7.75 26.76 -3.67
C ALA A 33 -8.00 25.31 -4.10
N LEU A 34 -7.89 25.01 -5.41
CA LEU A 34 -7.99 23.66 -5.94
C LEU A 34 -7.00 22.70 -5.27
N LEU A 35 -5.72 23.09 -5.18
CA LEU A 35 -4.74 22.22 -4.54
C LEU A 35 -4.99 22.09 -3.04
N ALA A 36 -5.55 23.11 -2.38
CA ALA A 36 -5.82 23.09 -0.95
C ALA A 36 -6.91 22.06 -0.58
N VAL A 37 -7.90 21.89 -1.45
CA VAL A 37 -8.99 20.91 -1.28
C VAL A 37 -8.69 19.55 -1.92
N ALA A 38 -7.63 19.44 -2.72
CA ALA A 38 -7.27 18.18 -3.35
C ALA A 38 -6.78 17.15 -2.33
N LYS A 39 -7.28 15.91 -2.43
CA LYS A 39 -6.89 14.76 -1.58
C LYS A 39 -5.61 14.07 -2.04
N GLY A 40 -5.12 14.43 -3.22
CA GLY A 40 -3.98 13.78 -3.84
C GLY A 40 -3.38 14.63 -4.96
N VAL A 41 -2.53 13.98 -5.74
CA VAL A 41 -1.81 14.62 -6.83
C VAL A 41 -2.72 14.80 -8.04
N LEU A 42 -2.81 16.03 -8.54
CA LEU A 42 -3.48 16.36 -9.80
C LEU A 42 -2.47 16.42 -10.95
N GLN A 43 -2.85 15.87 -12.10
CA GLN A 43 -2.07 15.99 -13.32
C GLN A 43 -2.32 17.36 -13.97
N LYS A 44 -1.39 17.77 -14.84
CA LYS A 44 -1.54 18.98 -15.65
C LYS A 44 -2.91 19.12 -16.33
N GLN A 45 -3.43 18.03 -16.91
CA GLN A 45 -4.71 18.10 -17.62
C GLN A 45 -5.89 18.27 -16.67
N ASP A 46 -5.84 17.68 -15.47
CA ASP A 46 -6.85 17.89 -14.43
C ASP A 46 -6.89 19.37 -14.03
N VAL A 47 -5.72 19.94 -13.72
CA VAL A 47 -5.61 21.36 -13.34
C VAL A 47 -6.17 22.26 -14.43
N LYS A 48 -5.77 22.07 -15.70
CA LYS A 48 -6.24 22.89 -16.81
C LYS A 48 -7.75 22.79 -17.01
N ALA A 49 -8.31 21.60 -16.86
CA ALA A 49 -9.74 21.38 -17.05
C ALA A 49 -10.57 22.04 -15.94
N ILE A 50 -10.06 22.10 -14.72
CA ILE A 50 -10.77 22.67 -13.57
C ILE A 50 -10.61 24.19 -13.48
N THR A 51 -9.39 24.71 -13.67
CA THR A 51 -9.08 26.13 -13.47
C THR A 51 -9.10 26.96 -14.76
N GLY A 52 -9.24 26.31 -15.92
CA GLY A 52 -9.13 26.97 -17.22
C GLY A 52 -7.71 27.44 -17.59
N MET A 53 -6.73 27.21 -16.72
CA MET A 53 -5.35 27.65 -16.94
C MET A 53 -4.78 27.08 -18.24
N ARG A 54 -3.99 27.90 -18.93
CA ARG A 54 -3.24 27.44 -20.11
C ARG A 54 -1.82 27.01 -19.74
N ASP A 55 -1.18 26.28 -20.65
CA ASP A 55 0.21 25.85 -20.51
C ASP A 55 1.17 27.01 -20.20
N ARG A 56 0.89 28.21 -20.74
CA ARG A 56 1.65 29.42 -20.43
C ARG A 56 1.52 29.82 -18.96
N SER A 57 0.29 29.87 -18.42
CA SER A 57 0.02 30.20 -17.02
C SER A 57 0.71 29.20 -16.09
N LEU A 58 0.62 27.90 -16.40
CA LEU A 58 1.27 26.84 -15.61
C LEU A 58 2.81 26.92 -15.66
N ARG A 59 3.40 27.24 -16.82
CA ARG A 59 4.85 27.45 -16.90
C ARG A 59 5.30 28.63 -16.07
N GLN A 60 4.49 29.67 -15.91
CA GLN A 60 4.83 30.88 -15.16
C GLN A 60 4.61 30.73 -13.64
N LEU A 61 4.14 29.58 -13.15
CA LEU A 61 3.92 29.36 -11.72
C LEU A 61 5.18 29.58 -10.87
N HIS A 62 6.36 29.19 -11.38
CA HIS A 62 7.65 29.42 -10.70
C HIS A 62 7.96 30.90 -10.45
N GLN A 63 7.35 31.81 -11.22
CA GLN A 63 7.52 33.25 -11.07
C GLN A 63 6.72 33.79 -9.87
N CYS A 64 5.82 32.98 -9.30
CA CYS A 64 5.03 33.29 -8.13
C CYS A 64 5.42 32.35 -6.98
N TRP A 65 6.65 32.52 -6.48
CA TRP A 65 7.22 31.69 -5.41
C TRP A 65 6.38 31.77 -4.11
N GLN A 66 5.68 32.87 -3.88
CA GLN A 66 4.83 33.08 -2.70
C GLN A 66 3.68 32.06 -2.61
N VAL A 67 3.17 31.63 -3.77
CA VAL A 67 2.12 30.61 -3.92
C VAL A 67 2.74 29.21 -4.01
N THR A 68 3.76 29.05 -4.86
CA THR A 68 4.33 27.72 -5.18
C THR A 68 5.22 27.12 -4.08
N ARG A 69 5.72 27.91 -3.14
CA ARG A 69 6.51 27.41 -1.99
C ARG A 69 5.76 26.41 -1.09
N TRP A 70 4.43 26.40 -1.17
CA TRP A 70 3.58 25.47 -0.42
C TRP A 70 3.23 24.20 -1.19
N MET A 71 3.74 24.09 -2.41
CA MET A 71 3.35 23.07 -3.36
C MET A 71 4.52 22.15 -3.68
N ARG A 72 4.19 20.90 -3.98
CA ARG A 72 5.08 19.96 -4.63
C ARG A 72 4.69 19.90 -6.10
N ILE A 73 5.55 20.47 -6.95
CA ILE A 73 5.39 20.45 -8.40
C ILE A 73 6.52 19.60 -8.98
N SER A 74 6.17 18.45 -9.56
CA SER A 74 7.17 17.56 -10.18
C SER A 74 7.55 18.00 -11.60
N GLU A 75 8.65 17.46 -12.10
CA GLU A 75 9.05 17.65 -13.50
C GLU A 75 7.97 17.14 -14.47
N ASP A 76 7.33 16.01 -14.12
CA ASP A 76 6.20 15.38 -14.82
C ASP A 76 4.88 16.17 -14.74
N LYS A 77 4.90 17.40 -14.22
CA LYS A 77 3.72 18.28 -14.11
C LYS A 77 2.62 17.65 -13.26
N LEU A 78 3.04 17.06 -12.15
CA LEU A 78 2.18 16.64 -11.06
C LEU A 78 2.11 17.76 -10.02
N TYR A 79 0.91 18.10 -9.58
CA TYR A 79 0.61 19.22 -8.71
C TYR A 79 -0.07 18.73 -7.43
N ALA A 80 0.49 19.09 -6.28
CA ALA A 80 -0.12 18.84 -4.98
C ALA A 80 0.36 19.89 -3.98
N PHE A 81 -0.36 20.03 -2.85
CA PHE A 81 0.24 20.66 -1.68
C PHE A 81 1.44 19.85 -1.18
N ALA A 82 2.43 20.54 -0.62
CA ALA A 82 3.62 19.90 -0.06
C ALA A 82 3.29 18.96 1.11
N HIS A 83 2.21 19.25 1.84
CA HIS A 83 1.73 18.41 2.95
C HIS A 83 0.20 18.47 3.09
N PRO A 84 -0.51 17.33 3.29
CA PRO A 84 -1.98 17.30 3.40
C PRO A 84 -2.55 18.19 4.52
N LEU A 85 -1.92 18.18 5.71
CA LEU A 85 -2.33 19.05 6.82
C LEU A 85 -2.23 20.55 6.46
N LEU A 86 -1.25 20.92 5.64
CA LEU A 86 -1.09 22.30 5.20
C LEU A 86 -2.21 22.68 4.24
N GLY A 87 -2.51 21.82 3.24
CA GLY A 87 -3.60 22.03 2.29
C GLY A 87 -4.94 22.20 2.99
N THR A 88 -5.30 21.25 3.86
CA THR A 88 -6.54 21.31 4.66
C THR A 88 -6.63 22.56 5.52
N THR A 89 -5.54 22.98 6.18
CA THR A 89 -5.55 24.21 6.99
C THR A 89 -5.73 25.46 6.12
N PHE A 90 -5.15 25.50 4.91
CA PHE A 90 -5.42 26.59 3.97
C PHE A 90 -6.86 26.57 3.48
N ALA A 91 -7.40 25.40 3.13
CA ALA A 91 -8.79 25.26 2.69
C ALA A 91 -9.77 25.83 3.74
N THR A 92 -9.56 25.54 5.02
CA THR A 92 -10.39 26.10 6.10
C THR A 92 -10.31 27.63 6.20
N GLN A 93 -9.15 28.23 5.89
CA GLN A 93 -8.99 29.69 5.94
C GLN A 93 -9.45 30.40 4.66
N LEU A 94 -9.53 29.70 3.53
CA LEU A 94 -9.95 30.23 2.24
C LEU A 94 -11.47 30.46 2.15
N GLY A 95 -12.28 29.79 2.98
CA GLY A 95 -13.73 29.97 3.00
C GLY A 95 -14.35 29.65 1.64
N ASP A 96 -15.15 30.58 1.12
CA ASP A 96 -15.92 30.47 -0.14
C ASP A 96 -15.04 30.01 -1.32
N ASP A 97 -13.79 30.49 -1.44
CA ASP A 97 -12.88 30.08 -2.52
C ASP A 97 -12.57 28.58 -2.49
N ALA A 98 -12.43 28.00 -1.29
CA ALA A 98 -12.21 26.57 -1.14
C ALA A 98 -13.50 25.77 -1.37
N GLU A 99 -14.66 26.30 -0.96
CA GLU A 99 -15.95 25.67 -1.24
C GLU A 99 -16.24 25.60 -2.73
N ASP A 100 -16.03 26.70 -3.45
CA ASP A 100 -16.18 26.77 -4.91
C ASP A 100 -15.18 25.85 -5.61
N ALA A 101 -13.92 25.83 -5.18
CA ALA A 101 -12.91 24.94 -5.72
C ALA A 101 -13.26 23.45 -5.50
N LEU A 102 -13.78 23.10 -4.32
CA LEU A 102 -14.23 21.74 -4.01
C LEU A 102 -15.44 21.35 -4.87
N HIS A 103 -16.41 22.24 -5.04
CA HIS A 103 -17.57 22.00 -5.89
C HIS A 103 -17.16 21.76 -7.35
N ASN A 104 -16.27 22.60 -7.88
CA ASN A 104 -15.74 22.44 -9.24
C ASN A 104 -14.94 21.14 -9.39
N LEU A 105 -14.15 20.77 -8.39
CA LEU A 105 -13.41 19.50 -8.38
C LEU A 105 -14.34 18.28 -8.34
N ILE A 106 -15.44 18.32 -7.58
CA ILE A 106 -16.42 17.23 -7.52
C ILE A 106 -17.17 17.10 -8.84
N ASN A 107 -17.59 18.23 -9.44
CA ASN A 107 -18.19 18.23 -10.77
C ASN A 107 -17.23 17.72 -11.86
N TYR A 108 -15.94 18.01 -11.72
CA TYR A 108 -14.92 17.42 -12.57
C TYR A 108 -14.83 15.90 -12.39
N CYS A 109 -14.82 15.42 -11.14
CA CYS A 109 -14.73 14.00 -10.85
C CYS A 109 -15.95 13.20 -11.31
N SER A 110 -17.14 13.80 -11.33
CA SER A 110 -18.37 13.13 -11.78
C SER A 110 -18.35 12.78 -13.28
N GLN A 111 -17.51 13.46 -14.07
CA GLN A 111 -17.29 13.20 -15.50
C GLN A 111 -16.22 12.11 -15.77
N TRP A 112 -16.06 11.17 -14.84
CA TRP A 112 -15.01 10.15 -14.91
C TRP A 112 -15.14 9.24 -16.14
N GLN A 113 -16.36 8.99 -16.65
CA GLN A 113 -16.56 8.16 -17.85
C GLN A 113 -15.94 8.77 -19.11
N GLU A 114 -15.92 10.09 -19.21
CA GLU A 114 -15.42 10.77 -20.41
C GLU A 114 -13.91 11.01 -20.30
N ARG A 115 -13.45 11.40 -19.11
CA ARG A 115 -12.10 11.92 -18.90
C ARG A 115 -11.10 10.87 -18.46
N HIS A 116 -11.57 9.80 -17.81
CA HIS A 116 -10.72 8.76 -17.22
C HIS A 116 -9.58 9.33 -16.35
N SER A 117 -9.84 10.45 -15.68
CA SER A 117 -8.83 11.11 -14.85
C SER A 117 -8.41 10.18 -13.73
N GLY A 118 -7.10 9.92 -13.64
CA GLY A 118 -6.55 9.12 -12.55
C GLY A 118 -6.81 9.74 -11.17
N TYR A 119 -7.05 11.05 -11.09
CA TYR A 119 -7.46 11.68 -9.84
C TYR A 119 -8.91 11.33 -9.48
N ALA A 120 -9.83 11.48 -10.43
CA ALA A 120 -11.24 11.16 -10.24
C ALA A 120 -11.43 9.69 -9.84
N LEU A 121 -10.76 8.78 -10.56
CA LEU A 121 -10.83 7.34 -10.28
C LEU A 121 -10.27 6.96 -8.90
N ARG A 122 -9.42 7.79 -8.28
CA ARG A 122 -8.88 7.53 -6.92
C ARG A 122 -9.71 8.16 -5.81
N HIS A 123 -10.14 9.40 -6.01
CA HIS A 123 -10.60 10.24 -4.91
C HIS A 123 -12.07 10.64 -4.98
N TYR A 124 -12.79 10.33 -6.06
CA TYR A 124 -14.18 10.77 -6.20
C TYR A 124 -15.07 10.26 -5.06
N ALA A 125 -14.98 8.97 -4.71
CA ALA A 125 -15.71 8.41 -3.56
C ALA A 125 -15.37 9.10 -2.23
N GLU A 126 -14.10 9.43 -1.99
CA GLU A 126 -13.69 10.13 -0.77
C GLU A 126 -14.25 11.56 -0.71
N HIS A 127 -14.28 12.28 -1.83
CA HIS A 127 -14.90 13.60 -1.90
C HIS A 127 -16.40 13.54 -1.61
N LEU A 128 -17.12 12.59 -2.23
CA LEU A 128 -18.55 12.41 -1.99
C LEU A 128 -18.84 12.09 -0.51
N ARG A 129 -17.99 11.30 0.15
CA ARG A 129 -18.11 11.02 1.58
C ARG A 129 -17.91 12.27 2.44
N ASP A 130 -16.85 13.04 2.19
CA ASP A 130 -16.53 14.24 2.97
C ASP A 130 -17.68 15.27 2.94
N ILE A 131 -18.30 15.48 1.78
CA ILE A 131 -19.43 16.40 1.62
C ILE A 131 -20.79 15.74 1.86
N LYS A 132 -20.81 14.51 2.35
CA LYS A 132 -22.03 13.76 2.73
C LYS A 132 -23.02 13.55 1.59
N GLN A 133 -22.56 13.44 0.35
CA GLN A 133 -23.38 13.10 -0.81
C GLN A 133 -23.57 11.57 -0.91
N TRP A 134 -24.28 11.02 0.07
CA TRP A 134 -24.44 9.58 0.27
C TRP A 134 -25.04 8.86 -0.93
N ASN A 135 -26.11 9.39 -1.51
CA ASN A 135 -26.78 8.75 -2.64
C ASN A 135 -25.84 8.56 -3.84
N GLN A 136 -25.07 9.60 -4.19
CA GLN A 136 -24.10 9.53 -5.28
C GLN A 136 -22.95 8.56 -4.95
N LEU A 137 -22.46 8.56 -3.71
CA LEU A 137 -21.42 7.62 -3.26
C LEU A 137 -21.90 6.17 -3.37
N TYR A 138 -23.14 5.91 -2.96
CA TYR A 138 -23.75 4.59 -3.01
C TYR A 138 -23.98 4.12 -4.45
N GLU A 139 -24.44 5.00 -5.33
CA GLU A 139 -24.53 4.73 -6.78
C GLU A 139 -23.16 4.42 -7.38
N LEU A 140 -22.13 5.21 -7.04
CA LEU A 140 -20.76 5.01 -7.51
C LEU A 140 -20.18 3.66 -7.04
N ALA A 141 -20.42 3.27 -5.80
CA ALA A 141 -19.96 1.99 -5.24
C ALA A 141 -20.62 0.76 -5.92
N ARG A 142 -21.88 0.90 -6.34
CA ARG A 142 -22.60 -0.14 -7.12
C ARG A 142 -22.16 -0.20 -8.58
N ASN A 143 -21.61 0.89 -9.11
CA ASN A 143 -21.28 1.03 -10.52
C ASN A 143 -20.14 0.07 -10.93
N GLU A 144 -20.46 -0.92 -11.78
CA GLU A 144 -19.47 -1.87 -12.31
C GLU A 144 -18.49 -1.22 -13.31
N ASP A 145 -18.96 -0.28 -14.13
CA ASP A 145 -18.12 0.44 -15.09
C ASP A 145 -17.05 1.29 -14.38
N PHE A 146 -17.37 1.89 -13.23
CA PHE A 146 -16.40 2.65 -12.44
C PHE A 146 -15.28 1.74 -11.93
N SER A 147 -15.64 0.56 -11.41
CA SER A 147 -14.66 -0.43 -10.97
C SER A 147 -13.80 -0.95 -12.13
N ILE A 148 -14.39 -1.16 -13.31
CA ILE A 148 -13.64 -1.59 -14.51
C ILE A 148 -12.67 -0.48 -14.91
N ALA A 149 -13.14 0.76 -14.99
CA ALA A 149 -12.30 1.91 -15.32
C ALA A 149 -11.13 2.09 -14.34
N GLN A 150 -11.35 1.88 -13.03
CA GLN A 150 -10.29 1.87 -12.02
C GLN A 150 -9.22 0.81 -12.32
N LEU A 151 -9.62 -0.43 -12.62
CA LEU A 151 -8.67 -1.52 -12.89
C LEU A 151 -7.91 -1.34 -14.22
N GLU A 152 -8.58 -0.83 -15.25
CA GLU A 152 -8.00 -0.62 -16.58
C GLU A 152 -7.03 0.56 -16.61
N HIS A 153 -7.40 1.69 -16.01
CA HIS A 153 -6.60 2.92 -16.08
C HIS A 153 -5.56 3.01 -14.95
N LEU A 154 -5.77 2.29 -13.84
CA LEU A 154 -4.89 2.30 -12.66
C LEU A 154 -4.50 0.88 -12.22
N PRO A 155 -3.86 0.06 -13.10
CA PRO A 155 -3.54 -1.33 -12.79
C PRO A 155 -2.59 -1.51 -11.61
N GLU A 156 -1.78 -0.50 -11.28
CA GLU A 156 -0.88 -0.54 -10.10
C GLU A 156 -1.61 -0.37 -8.76
N GLN A 157 -2.93 -0.12 -8.78
CA GLN A 157 -3.75 0.11 -7.58
C GLN A 157 -4.99 -0.81 -7.60
N PRO A 158 -4.80 -2.14 -7.54
CA PRO A 158 -5.88 -3.13 -7.64
C PRO A 158 -6.91 -3.04 -6.50
N ASP A 159 -6.57 -2.38 -5.40
CA ASP A 159 -7.40 -2.19 -4.22
C ASP A 159 -8.46 -1.08 -4.39
N LEU A 160 -8.38 -0.24 -5.43
CA LEU A 160 -9.27 0.91 -5.61
C LEU A 160 -10.76 0.53 -5.66
N PRO A 161 -11.22 -0.49 -6.43
CA PRO A 161 -12.62 -0.88 -6.43
C PRO A 161 -13.14 -1.29 -5.06
N VAL A 162 -12.31 -2.01 -4.29
CA VAL A 162 -12.63 -2.46 -2.95
C VAL A 162 -12.72 -1.27 -1.99
N LYS A 163 -11.80 -0.30 -2.10
CA LYS A 163 -11.81 0.95 -1.34
C LYS A 163 -13.02 1.84 -1.62
N THR A 164 -13.48 1.92 -2.88
CA THR A 164 -14.71 2.65 -3.23
C THR A 164 -15.90 2.11 -2.43
N VAL A 165 -16.05 0.78 -2.39
CA VAL A 165 -17.14 0.13 -1.66
C VAL A 165 -16.95 0.23 -0.15
N GLN A 166 -15.72 0.11 0.35
CA GLN A 166 -15.40 0.33 1.76
C GLN A 166 -15.78 1.76 2.20
N THR A 167 -15.56 2.75 1.34
CA THR A 167 -15.92 4.15 1.60
C THR A 167 -17.45 4.31 1.72
N ALA A 168 -18.21 3.64 0.85
CA ALA A 168 -19.67 3.59 0.93
C ALA A 168 -20.17 2.85 2.18
N LEU A 169 -19.53 1.74 2.57
CA LEU A 169 -19.83 1.00 3.79
C LEU A 169 -19.63 1.87 5.05
N LEU A 170 -18.54 2.62 5.11
CA LEU A 170 -18.27 3.55 6.21
C LEU A 170 -19.31 4.68 6.25
N ALA A 171 -19.69 5.22 5.08
CA ALA A 171 -20.76 6.21 5.00
C ALA A 171 -22.12 5.64 5.47
N ALA A 172 -22.46 4.41 5.10
CA ALA A 172 -23.68 3.75 5.56
C ALA A 172 -23.67 3.52 7.08
N ALA A 173 -22.51 3.22 7.66
CA ALA A 173 -22.36 3.12 9.11
C ALA A 173 -22.50 4.49 9.81
N GLU A 174 -21.95 5.56 9.23
CA GLU A 174 -22.11 6.93 9.74
C GLU A 174 -23.57 7.41 9.68
N GLU A 175 -24.32 6.97 8.67
CA GLU A 175 -25.74 7.30 8.48
C GLU A 175 -26.69 6.34 9.24
N ASP A 176 -26.15 5.34 9.93
CA ASP A 176 -26.88 4.26 10.63
C ASP A 176 -27.90 3.54 9.73
N LYS A 177 -27.44 3.14 8.54
CA LYS A 177 -28.22 2.46 7.50
C LYS A 177 -27.84 0.98 7.38
N PRO A 178 -28.44 0.10 8.20
CA PRO A 178 -28.04 -1.31 8.27
C PRO A 178 -28.27 -2.10 6.98
N GLY A 179 -29.28 -1.73 6.17
CA GLY A 179 -29.53 -2.38 4.88
C GLY A 179 -28.39 -2.15 3.90
N GLU A 180 -27.96 -0.90 3.77
CA GLU A 180 -26.86 -0.44 2.95
C GLU A 180 -25.52 -0.98 3.47
N MET A 181 -25.34 -1.06 4.79
CA MET A 181 -24.15 -1.73 5.37
C MET A 181 -24.06 -3.20 4.94
N ALA A 182 -25.17 -3.94 5.06
CA ALA A 182 -25.21 -5.35 4.65
C ALA A 182 -24.96 -5.51 3.15
N GLU A 183 -25.59 -4.65 2.33
CA GLU A 183 -25.38 -4.63 0.89
C GLU A 183 -23.90 -4.36 0.54
N PHE A 184 -23.31 -3.29 1.07
CA PHE A 184 -21.92 -2.95 0.73
C PHE A 184 -20.91 -3.95 1.27
N LEU A 185 -21.21 -4.66 2.35
CA LEU A 185 -20.39 -5.79 2.78
C LEU A 185 -20.39 -6.92 1.75
N LEU A 186 -21.54 -7.25 1.17
CA LEU A 186 -21.64 -8.25 0.10
C LEU A 186 -20.97 -7.78 -1.20
N VAL A 187 -21.18 -6.52 -1.59
CA VAL A 187 -20.53 -5.93 -2.77
C VAL A 187 -19.01 -5.91 -2.58
N HIS A 188 -18.52 -5.57 -1.39
CA HIS A 188 -17.10 -5.58 -1.05
C HIS A 188 -16.50 -6.98 -1.21
N ALA A 189 -17.17 -8.01 -0.67
CA ALA A 189 -16.73 -9.39 -0.83
C ALA A 189 -16.70 -9.82 -2.30
N ARG A 190 -17.72 -9.48 -3.09
CA ARG A 190 -17.77 -9.76 -4.53
C ARG A 190 -16.63 -9.06 -5.28
N ARG A 191 -16.37 -7.78 -5.00
CA ARG A 191 -15.27 -7.02 -5.61
C ARG A 191 -13.91 -7.62 -5.29
N LEU A 192 -13.70 -8.01 -4.03
CA LEU A 192 -12.46 -8.65 -3.60
C LEU A 192 -12.20 -9.94 -4.37
N LEU A 193 -13.22 -10.80 -4.53
CA LEU A 193 -13.13 -12.02 -5.32
C LEU A 193 -12.85 -11.73 -6.80
N GLN A 194 -13.53 -10.75 -7.39
CA GLN A 194 -13.30 -10.35 -8.79
C GLN A 194 -11.86 -9.85 -9.01
N THR A 195 -11.35 -8.97 -8.14
CA THR A 195 -9.99 -8.44 -8.24
C THR A 195 -8.95 -9.55 -8.11
N THR A 196 -9.11 -10.44 -7.13
CA THR A 196 -8.14 -11.52 -6.86
C THR A 196 -8.24 -12.69 -7.86
N ALA A 197 -9.36 -12.85 -8.56
CA ALA A 197 -9.54 -13.87 -9.59
C ALA A 197 -8.95 -13.48 -10.96
N GLN A 198 -8.76 -12.18 -11.24
CA GLN A 198 -8.18 -11.73 -12.51
C GLN A 198 -6.68 -12.00 -12.60
N ASP A 199 -5.95 -11.68 -11.53
CA ASP A 199 -4.51 -11.89 -11.41
C ASP A 199 -4.18 -12.31 -9.97
N SER A 200 -3.45 -13.42 -9.84
CA SER A 200 -2.76 -13.72 -8.59
C SER A 200 -1.56 -12.79 -8.36
N PRO A 201 -1.11 -12.60 -7.10
CA PRO A 201 0.11 -11.83 -6.82
C PRO A 201 1.32 -12.31 -7.63
N LEU A 202 1.46 -13.64 -7.80
CA LEU A 202 2.57 -14.23 -8.55
C LEU A 202 2.48 -13.93 -10.05
N GLU A 203 1.28 -13.92 -10.64
CA GLU A 203 1.10 -13.54 -12.06
C GLU A 203 1.42 -12.07 -12.29
N ALA A 204 1.02 -11.18 -11.38
CA ALA A 204 1.39 -9.76 -11.46
C ALA A 204 2.91 -9.57 -11.41
N LEU A 205 3.60 -10.31 -10.53
CA LEU A 205 5.06 -10.31 -10.47
C LEU A 205 5.68 -10.80 -11.80
N ARG A 206 5.19 -11.91 -12.34
CA ARG A 206 5.68 -12.49 -13.61
C ARG A 206 5.42 -11.60 -14.81
N LYS A 207 4.35 -10.80 -14.79
CA LYS A 207 4.08 -9.73 -15.77
C LYS A 207 4.99 -8.51 -15.59
N GLY A 208 5.84 -8.48 -14.56
CA GLY A 208 6.85 -7.45 -14.33
C GLY A 208 6.44 -6.36 -13.34
N SER A 209 5.28 -6.48 -12.68
CA SER A 209 4.82 -5.47 -11.71
C SER A 209 4.91 -5.99 -10.27
N LEU A 210 6.00 -5.64 -9.59
CA LEU A 210 6.23 -5.98 -8.19
C LEU A 210 5.30 -5.20 -7.23
N GLU A 211 5.05 -3.91 -7.49
CA GLU A 211 4.17 -3.11 -6.64
C GLU A 211 2.73 -3.64 -6.71
N ARG A 212 2.21 -3.93 -7.91
CA ARG A 212 0.90 -4.61 -8.06
C ARG A 212 0.88 -5.95 -7.35
N ALA A 213 1.94 -6.76 -7.44
CA ALA A 213 2.02 -8.04 -6.74
C ALA A 213 1.87 -7.88 -5.22
N TRP A 214 2.59 -6.92 -4.61
CA TRP A 214 2.44 -6.63 -3.18
C TRP A 214 1.02 -6.15 -2.83
N LYS A 215 0.43 -5.27 -3.65
CA LYS A 215 -0.94 -4.77 -3.42
C LYS A 215 -1.98 -5.86 -3.53
N LEU A 216 -1.85 -6.78 -4.48
CA LEU A 216 -2.73 -7.95 -4.58
C LEU A 216 -2.56 -8.89 -3.38
N ALA A 217 -1.32 -9.11 -2.91
CA ALA A 217 -1.08 -9.94 -1.73
C ALA A 217 -1.72 -9.33 -0.47
N ASP A 218 -1.72 -8.00 -0.34
CA ASP A 218 -2.32 -7.27 0.77
C ASP A 218 -3.86 -7.37 0.83
N LEU A 219 -4.52 -7.80 -0.25
CA LEU A 219 -5.97 -8.01 -0.30
C LEU A 219 -6.43 -9.32 0.35
N TYR A 220 -5.52 -10.27 0.56
CA TYR A 220 -5.83 -11.54 1.21
C TYR A 220 -5.83 -11.40 2.74
N GLU A 221 -6.53 -12.32 3.40
CA GLU A 221 -6.43 -12.53 4.85
C GLU A 221 -4.95 -12.63 5.28
N ILE A 222 -4.63 -12.09 6.45
CA ILE A 222 -3.25 -11.82 6.86
C ILE A 222 -2.37 -13.09 6.80
N GLU A 223 -2.89 -14.26 7.15
CA GLU A 223 -2.18 -15.54 7.08
C GLU A 223 -1.81 -15.90 5.64
N ARG A 224 -2.73 -15.72 4.68
CA ARG A 224 -2.46 -15.94 3.25
C ARG A 224 -1.57 -14.86 2.67
N CYS A 225 -1.71 -13.61 3.13
CA CYS A 225 -0.82 -12.50 2.77
C CYS A 225 0.64 -12.87 3.10
N VAL A 226 0.91 -13.44 4.29
CA VAL A 226 2.26 -13.92 4.66
C VAL A 226 2.79 -14.91 3.63
N LEU A 227 2.01 -15.93 3.27
CA LEU A 227 2.42 -16.94 2.31
C LEU A 227 2.70 -16.36 0.92
N TRP A 228 1.86 -15.41 0.47
CA TRP A 228 2.10 -14.70 -0.79
C TRP A 228 3.42 -13.93 -0.77
N TYR A 229 3.71 -13.16 0.29
CA TYR A 229 4.97 -12.43 0.38
C TYR A 229 6.19 -13.36 0.39
N LEU A 230 6.12 -14.49 1.10
CA LEU A 230 7.19 -15.48 1.10
C LEU A 230 7.38 -16.12 -0.28
N LEU A 231 6.29 -16.44 -0.98
CA LEU A 231 6.32 -17.00 -2.32
C LEU A 231 6.88 -15.98 -3.35
N LEU A 232 6.47 -14.72 -3.27
CA LEU A 232 6.99 -13.64 -4.12
C LEU A 232 8.49 -13.44 -3.89
N ALA A 233 8.95 -13.41 -2.64
CA ALA A 233 10.36 -13.31 -2.32
C ALA A 233 11.15 -14.51 -2.89
N TRP A 234 10.57 -15.70 -2.87
CA TRP A 234 11.22 -16.90 -3.42
C TRP A 234 11.31 -16.84 -4.95
N GLU A 235 10.25 -16.47 -5.65
CA GLU A 235 10.28 -16.29 -7.11
C GLU A 235 11.30 -15.21 -7.53
N LEU A 236 11.35 -14.08 -6.80
CA LEU A 236 12.34 -13.02 -7.02
C LEU A 236 13.77 -13.53 -6.84
N LYS A 237 14.01 -14.37 -5.83
CA LYS A 237 15.31 -15.02 -5.63
C LYS A 237 15.65 -15.94 -6.80
N ASP A 238 14.73 -16.80 -7.19
CA ASP A 238 14.93 -17.81 -8.25
C ASP A 238 15.21 -17.15 -9.61
N THR A 239 14.60 -15.98 -9.85
CA THR A 239 14.83 -15.14 -11.04
C THR A 239 16.05 -14.21 -10.92
N GLY A 240 16.85 -14.33 -9.86
CA GLY A 240 18.10 -13.57 -9.67
C GLY A 240 17.94 -12.15 -9.13
N LYS A 241 16.72 -11.72 -8.78
CA LYS A 241 16.41 -10.38 -8.26
C LYS A 241 16.53 -10.31 -6.73
N LEU A 242 17.75 -10.52 -6.23
CA LEU A 242 18.01 -10.66 -4.79
C LEU A 242 17.64 -9.43 -3.95
N GLU A 243 17.86 -8.22 -4.44
CA GLU A 243 17.51 -6.99 -3.70
C GLU A 243 15.99 -6.79 -3.58
N GLU A 244 15.24 -7.05 -4.66
CA GLU A 244 13.78 -7.03 -4.63
C GLU A 244 13.21 -8.12 -3.70
N SER A 245 13.83 -9.31 -3.70
CA SER A 245 13.49 -10.39 -2.77
C SER A 245 13.72 -9.95 -1.30
N ARG A 246 14.87 -9.34 -1.01
CA ARG A 246 15.20 -8.80 0.31
C ARG A 246 14.21 -7.72 0.74
N GLU A 247 13.85 -6.81 -0.16
CA GLU A 247 12.88 -5.74 0.13
C GLU A 247 11.48 -6.30 0.39
N THR A 248 11.06 -7.31 -0.37
CA THR A 248 9.79 -8.03 -0.14
C THR A 248 9.73 -8.62 1.27
N LEU A 249 10.82 -9.25 1.72
CA LEU A 249 10.92 -9.80 3.08
C LEU A 249 10.90 -8.71 4.16
N LYS A 250 11.62 -7.61 3.95
CA LYS A 250 11.60 -6.46 4.88
C LYS A 250 10.20 -5.88 4.99
N ARG A 251 9.49 -5.70 3.88
CA ARG A 251 8.11 -5.20 3.88
C ARG A 251 7.18 -6.11 4.68
N LEU A 252 7.32 -7.44 4.55
CA LEU A 252 6.58 -8.41 5.36
C LEU A 252 6.91 -8.27 6.85
N GLN A 253 8.19 -8.12 7.22
CA GLN A 253 8.64 -8.03 8.61
C GLN A 253 8.02 -6.85 9.39
N HIS A 254 7.76 -5.73 8.69
CA HIS A 254 7.17 -4.51 9.24
C HIS A 254 5.64 -4.57 9.39
N LYS A 255 4.99 -5.62 8.88
CA LYS A 255 3.55 -5.83 9.08
C LYS A 255 3.27 -6.37 10.49
N GLU A 256 2.03 -6.16 10.94
CA GLU A 256 1.49 -6.83 12.12
C GLU A 256 1.15 -8.27 11.74
N LEU A 257 2.01 -9.20 12.16
CA LEU A 257 1.91 -10.61 11.77
C LEU A 257 1.29 -11.41 12.91
N PRO A 258 0.21 -12.18 12.66
CA PRO A 258 -0.25 -13.17 13.62
C PRO A 258 0.77 -14.30 13.70
N ARG A 259 0.64 -15.08 14.78
CA ARG A 259 1.25 -16.40 14.81
C ARG A 259 0.38 -17.34 13.99
N LEU A 260 0.98 -18.10 13.08
CA LEU A 260 0.23 -19.02 12.22
C LEU A 260 -0.29 -20.19 13.06
N SER A 261 -1.51 -20.62 12.77
CA SER A 261 -2.22 -21.63 13.55
C SER A 261 -1.57 -23.00 13.43
N THR A 262 -1.63 -23.77 14.52
CA THR A 262 -1.29 -25.20 14.60
C THR A 262 -2.54 -26.08 14.51
N HIS A 263 -3.73 -25.50 14.30
CA HIS A 263 -4.96 -26.27 14.23
C HIS A 263 -4.92 -27.21 13.00
N PRO A 264 -5.17 -28.53 13.16
CA PRO A 264 -4.98 -29.52 12.09
C PRO A 264 -5.73 -29.26 10.77
N ALA A 265 -6.78 -28.44 10.80
CA ALA A 265 -7.53 -28.06 9.59
C ALA A 265 -6.82 -27.00 8.73
N ILE A 266 -5.84 -26.27 9.30
CA ILE A 266 -5.14 -25.13 8.67
C ILE A 266 -3.63 -25.13 8.96
N ASP A 267 -3.10 -26.25 9.45
CA ASP A 267 -1.68 -26.45 9.78
C ASP A 267 -0.76 -26.31 8.57
N TRP A 268 -1.27 -26.63 7.38
CA TRP A 268 -0.57 -26.51 6.10
C TRP A 268 0.07 -25.12 5.96
N GLN A 269 -0.59 -24.04 6.39
CA GLN A 269 -0.04 -22.68 6.28
C GLN A 269 1.30 -22.55 6.98
N SER A 270 1.41 -23.12 8.19
CA SER A 270 2.63 -23.08 8.98
C SER A 270 3.72 -23.97 8.39
N GLU A 271 3.36 -25.11 7.79
CA GLU A 271 4.30 -25.98 7.07
C GLU A 271 4.88 -25.30 5.83
N TYR A 272 4.03 -24.71 4.99
CA TYR A 272 4.46 -23.97 3.82
C TYR A 272 5.28 -22.73 4.19
N ALA A 273 4.91 -22.02 5.25
CA ALA A 273 5.71 -20.90 5.74
C ALA A 273 7.11 -21.36 6.17
N ALA A 274 7.23 -22.47 6.91
CA ALA A 274 8.53 -23.04 7.28
C ALA A 274 9.35 -23.45 6.05
N TYR A 275 8.74 -24.14 5.10
CA TYR A 275 9.40 -24.54 3.85
C TYR A 275 9.88 -23.35 3.03
N LEU A 276 9.03 -22.33 2.83
CA LEU A 276 9.38 -21.13 2.08
C LEU A 276 10.49 -20.34 2.78
N LEU A 277 10.42 -20.18 4.11
CA LEU A 277 11.48 -19.54 4.88
C LEU A 277 12.81 -20.27 4.70
N ALA A 278 12.84 -21.61 4.74
CA ALA A 278 14.06 -22.38 4.52
C ALA A 278 14.73 -22.08 3.17
N ASN A 279 13.95 -21.75 2.13
CA ASN A 279 14.45 -21.35 0.81
C ASN A 279 14.96 -19.90 0.77
N LEU A 280 14.70 -19.08 1.78
CA LEU A 280 14.95 -17.64 1.79
C LEU A 280 16.03 -17.21 2.80
N PHE A 281 16.51 -18.13 3.63
CA PHE A 281 17.52 -17.82 4.66
C PHE A 281 18.84 -17.28 4.11
N ASP A 282 19.23 -17.69 2.91
CA ASP A 282 20.42 -17.19 2.20
C ASP A 282 20.20 -15.81 1.57
N VAL A 283 18.95 -15.41 1.29
CA VAL A 283 18.63 -14.04 0.89
C VAL A 283 18.86 -13.10 2.05
N SER A 284 18.25 -13.37 3.21
CA SER A 284 18.35 -12.49 4.37
C SER A 284 18.15 -13.24 5.69
N GLU A 285 19.25 -13.71 6.28
CA GLU A 285 19.23 -14.48 7.53
C GLU A 285 18.56 -13.72 8.68
N ASP A 286 18.87 -12.43 8.85
CA ASP A 286 18.33 -11.62 9.95
C ASP A 286 16.82 -11.45 9.87
N VAL A 287 16.31 -11.15 8.66
CA VAL A 287 14.88 -10.97 8.44
C VAL A 287 14.15 -12.31 8.60
N CYS A 288 14.69 -13.40 8.03
CA CYS A 288 14.11 -14.73 8.20
C CYS A 288 14.09 -15.19 9.66
N THR A 289 15.14 -14.85 10.44
CA THR A 289 15.20 -15.11 11.89
C THR A 289 14.05 -14.43 12.62
N VAL A 290 13.79 -13.14 12.33
CA VAL A 290 12.68 -12.41 12.95
C VAL A 290 11.33 -12.98 12.51
N LEU A 291 11.17 -13.29 11.23
CA LEU A 291 9.93 -13.85 10.68
C LEU A 291 9.58 -15.21 11.31
N GLN A 292 10.52 -16.15 11.40
CA GLN A 292 10.24 -17.44 12.05
C GLN A 292 9.85 -17.29 13.54
N GLN A 293 10.40 -16.29 14.22
CA GLN A 293 10.10 -16.04 15.63
C GLN A 293 8.68 -15.51 15.81
N LYS A 294 8.22 -14.64 14.91
CA LYS A 294 6.85 -14.10 14.91
C LYS A 294 5.84 -15.15 14.44
N LEU A 295 6.12 -15.83 13.33
CA LEU A 295 5.14 -16.64 12.61
C LEU A 295 4.99 -18.06 13.16
N LEU A 296 6.08 -18.72 13.54
CA LEU A 296 6.09 -20.16 13.76
C LEU A 296 6.06 -20.55 15.24
N GLU A 297 5.33 -21.62 15.54
CA GLU A 297 5.39 -22.36 16.81
C GLU A 297 6.52 -23.41 16.82
N ASN A 298 6.75 -24.04 17.98
CA ASN A 298 7.84 -25.00 18.17
C ASN A 298 7.83 -26.13 17.13
N LEU A 299 6.66 -26.71 16.85
CA LEU A 299 6.51 -27.79 15.87
C LEU A 299 7.04 -27.38 14.49
N TYR A 300 6.63 -26.22 13.97
CA TYR A 300 7.05 -25.76 12.65
C TYR A 300 8.47 -25.17 12.66
N ARG A 301 8.99 -24.73 13.81
CA ARG A 301 10.42 -24.44 13.97
C ARG A 301 11.27 -25.71 13.87
N ASN A 302 10.79 -26.85 14.36
CA ASN A 302 11.46 -28.14 14.14
C ASN A 302 11.47 -28.51 12.65
N ILE A 303 10.36 -28.30 11.95
CA ILE A 303 10.29 -28.53 10.49
C ILE A 303 11.26 -27.62 9.75
N LEU A 304 11.23 -26.31 10.03
CA LEU A 304 12.19 -25.34 9.46
C LEU A 304 13.64 -25.74 9.75
N CYS A 305 13.95 -26.16 10.97
CA CYS A 305 15.28 -26.61 11.36
C CYS A 305 15.73 -27.81 10.52
N ARG A 306 14.85 -28.80 10.33
CA ARG A 306 15.13 -29.97 9.48
C ARG A 306 15.42 -29.53 8.05
N ASP A 307 14.54 -28.69 7.48
CA ASP A 307 14.68 -28.24 6.10
C ASP A 307 15.98 -27.43 5.89
N LEU A 308 16.38 -26.59 6.86
CA LEU A 308 17.66 -25.88 6.85
C LEU A 308 18.86 -26.82 6.93
N THR A 309 18.77 -27.86 7.76
CA THR A 309 19.80 -28.88 7.92
C THR A 309 19.99 -29.68 6.62
N ASP A 310 18.88 -30.09 6.00
CA ASP A 310 18.88 -30.84 4.74
C ASP A 310 19.44 -29.99 3.59
N ARG A 311 19.35 -28.67 3.68
CA ARG A 311 19.97 -27.72 2.74
C ARG A 311 21.41 -27.37 3.08
N GLY A 312 21.95 -27.84 4.20
CA GLY A 312 23.32 -27.57 4.66
C GLY A 312 23.50 -26.20 5.32
N ASN A 313 22.41 -25.48 5.62
CA ASN A 313 22.46 -24.21 6.32
C ASN A 313 22.49 -24.43 7.84
N PHE A 314 23.58 -25.03 8.33
CA PHE A 314 23.71 -25.48 9.71
C PHE A 314 23.69 -24.32 10.72
N ALA A 315 24.28 -23.17 10.39
CA ALA A 315 24.27 -22.00 11.27
C ALA A 315 22.85 -21.48 11.51
N ALA A 316 22.05 -21.34 10.44
CA ALA A 316 20.64 -20.94 10.56
C ALA A 316 19.80 -22.02 11.28
N ALA A 317 20.08 -23.31 11.04
CA ALA A 317 19.42 -24.40 11.76
C ALA A 317 19.65 -24.31 13.27
N ILE A 318 20.91 -24.15 13.71
CA ILE A 318 21.25 -23.97 15.14
C ILE A 318 20.55 -22.76 15.74
N LYS A 319 20.55 -21.63 15.03
CA LYS A 319 19.85 -20.41 15.47
C LYS A 319 18.35 -20.63 15.62
N THR A 320 17.73 -21.37 14.70
CA THR A 320 16.32 -21.79 14.76
C THR A 320 16.03 -22.64 15.99
N VAL A 321 16.90 -23.60 16.31
CA VAL A 321 16.75 -24.48 17.49
C VAL A 321 16.73 -23.68 18.79
N SER A 322 17.55 -22.64 18.92
CA SER A 322 17.58 -21.80 20.13
C SER A 322 16.24 -21.13 20.45
N GLY A 323 15.37 -20.97 19.44
CA GLY A 323 14.02 -20.44 19.61
C GLY A 323 12.98 -21.47 20.05
N ILE A 324 13.29 -22.77 20.08
CA ILE A 324 12.34 -23.82 20.48
C ILE A 324 12.25 -23.87 22.00
N ARG A 325 11.05 -23.85 22.58
CA ARG A 325 10.92 -23.81 24.06
C ARG A 325 11.19 -25.16 24.75
N SER A 326 11.01 -26.28 24.04
CA SER A 326 11.16 -27.62 24.61
C SER A 326 12.61 -28.09 24.56
N ASN A 327 13.22 -28.30 25.73
CA ASN A 327 14.61 -28.79 25.84
C ASN A 327 14.82 -30.14 25.15
N LEU A 328 13.82 -31.04 25.22
CA LEU A 328 13.91 -32.35 24.56
C LEU A 328 13.93 -32.19 23.03
N GLU A 329 13.05 -31.34 22.48
CA GLU A 329 13.01 -31.07 21.04
C GLU A 329 14.29 -30.39 20.57
N GLN A 330 14.83 -29.45 21.35
CA GLN A 330 16.12 -28.82 21.06
C GLN A 330 17.24 -29.84 20.95
N VAL A 331 17.36 -30.75 21.93
CA VAL A 331 18.41 -31.78 21.93
C VAL A 331 18.26 -32.71 20.73
N LEU A 332 17.04 -33.14 20.41
CA LEU A 332 16.79 -34.00 19.24
C LEU A 332 17.15 -33.31 17.93
N ALA A 333 16.79 -32.03 17.78
CA ALA A 333 17.14 -31.24 16.61
C ALA A 333 18.67 -31.06 16.47
N LEU A 334 19.38 -30.77 17.57
CA LEU A 334 20.86 -30.65 17.57
C LEU A 334 21.55 -31.97 17.22
N ILE A 335 21.04 -33.11 17.71
CA ILE A 335 21.56 -34.44 17.35
C ILE A 335 21.39 -34.66 15.83
N ASN A 336 20.24 -34.27 15.27
CA ASN A 336 20.00 -34.41 13.83
C ASN A 336 20.94 -33.53 13.00
N ILE A 337 21.11 -32.25 13.39
CA ILE A 337 22.06 -31.32 12.77
C ILE A 337 23.47 -31.93 12.74
N ALA A 338 23.95 -32.42 13.90
CA ALA A 338 25.29 -33.00 14.00
C ALA A 338 25.46 -34.24 13.11
N LYS A 339 24.47 -35.14 13.08
CA LYS A 339 24.49 -36.33 12.22
C LYS A 339 24.57 -35.96 10.74
N THR A 340 23.72 -35.05 10.28
CA THR A 340 23.71 -34.63 8.87
C THR A 340 24.97 -33.87 8.50
N GLN A 341 25.52 -33.05 9.40
CA GLN A 341 26.79 -32.35 9.19
C GLN A 341 27.96 -33.31 8.99
N VAL A 342 28.05 -34.37 9.81
CA VAL A 342 29.06 -35.43 9.65
C VAL A 342 28.88 -36.18 8.32
N GLN A 343 27.64 -36.52 7.94
CA GLN A 343 27.37 -37.21 6.68
C GLN A 343 27.76 -36.39 5.45
N LYS A 344 27.42 -35.09 5.42
CA LYS A 344 27.78 -34.21 4.30
C LYS A 344 29.28 -33.89 4.27
N GLY A 345 29.91 -33.67 5.43
CA GLY A 345 31.36 -33.46 5.52
C GLY A 345 32.17 -34.68 5.08
N ASN A 346 31.70 -35.89 5.36
CA ASN A 346 32.34 -37.11 4.86
C ASN A 346 32.14 -37.31 3.34
N GLY A 347 31.04 -36.79 2.77
CA GLY A 347 30.75 -36.84 1.33
C GLY A 347 31.68 -35.97 0.47
N GLU A 348 32.03 -34.77 0.94
CA GLU A 348 32.96 -33.85 0.25
C GLU A 348 34.41 -34.38 0.24
N VAL A 349 34.82 -35.10 1.29
CA VAL A 349 36.13 -35.77 1.34
C VAL A 349 36.18 -36.96 0.38
N THR A 350 35.07 -37.65 0.13
CA THR A 350 35.03 -38.74 -0.87
C THR A 350 34.91 -38.27 -2.32
N ALA A 351 34.31 -37.09 -2.57
CA ALA A 351 34.19 -36.53 -3.93
C ALA A 351 35.48 -35.88 -4.46
N SER A 352 36.47 -35.64 -3.59
CA SER A 352 37.80 -35.08 -3.94
C SER A 352 38.85 -36.15 -4.28
N PHE A 353 38.44 -37.41 -4.45
CA PHE A 353 39.31 -38.57 -4.77
C PHE A 353 38.84 -39.41 -5.97
N VAL A 354 38.23 -38.80 -6.99
CA VAL A 354 37.98 -39.46 -8.30
C VAL A 354 38.62 -38.69 -9.43
#